data_AF-A0A815PT64-F1
#
_entry.id   AF-A0A815PT64-F1
#
_cell.length_a   1.000
_cell.length_b   1.000
_cell.length_c   1.000
_cell.angle_alpha   90.00
_cell.angle_beta   90.00
_cell.angle_gamma   90.00
#
_symmetry.space_group_name_H-M   'P 1'
#
loop_
_entity.id
_entity.type
_entity.pdbx_description
1 polymer ?
#
loop_
_entity_poly.entity_id
_entity_poly.type
_entity_poly.pdbx_seq_one_letter_code
_entity_poly.pdbx_strand_id
1 'polypeptide(L)'
;MSTSSFANTGTLFGIYAGLGLVIFGIAGNIINIYLLYPTRSIPSSYLLFIASFFNIITLGEALLQRVLSLGFSVDGSSTIMAWCKSRFFVSFTVTLISLTCVCLASVDRFFVTCRSAVWRNRSKLITAKIALLISMVVITSINIPILIYTTITETTSSTGVITRKCSVINPDFVIYQNWVLRPILPGILPGIILGITGWLTYRNVASATGHQLRDTFQRGLTSMVLLQIIVIVIPLAPFAIMSIYQPLTASVPKSAYRVAQETLVSNITNILLYISYASNFYVYLISAPSYRQKFLQLFKCCYHRNHQNNRIGTRTKEQLEINRLSIEKQILPRISN
;
A
#
# COMPACT_ATOMS: atom_id res chain seq x y z
N MET A 1 -29.71 -17.68 -13.59
CA MET A 1 -28.42 -17.73 -12.86
C MET A 1 -28.71 -17.92 -11.37
N SER A 2 -28.18 -18.96 -10.74
CA SER A 2 -28.48 -19.28 -9.33
C SER A 2 -27.74 -18.36 -8.35
N THR A 3 -28.31 -18.17 -7.17
CA THR A 3 -27.71 -17.43 -6.03
C THR A 3 -26.32 -17.96 -5.65
N SER A 4 -26.12 -19.28 -5.75
CA SER A 4 -24.84 -19.96 -5.50
C SER A 4 -23.74 -19.56 -6.49
N SER A 5 -24.10 -19.27 -7.75
CA SER A 5 -23.13 -18.89 -8.78
C SER A 5 -22.52 -17.51 -8.49
N PHE A 6 -23.31 -16.52 -8.08
CA PHE A 6 -22.80 -15.17 -7.78
C PHE A 6 -21.88 -15.15 -6.55
N ALA A 7 -22.25 -15.86 -5.48
CA ALA A 7 -21.44 -15.94 -4.27
C ALA A 7 -20.08 -16.60 -4.53
N ASN A 8 -20.07 -17.68 -5.32
CA ASN A 8 -18.84 -18.37 -5.70
C ASN A 8 -17.95 -17.50 -6.60
N THR A 9 -18.53 -16.83 -7.61
CA THR A 9 -17.78 -15.92 -8.50
C THR A 9 -17.14 -14.77 -7.74
N GLY A 10 -17.87 -14.14 -6.80
CA GLY A 10 -17.31 -13.05 -5.99
C GLY A 10 -16.18 -13.50 -5.07
N THR A 11 -16.27 -14.72 -4.55
CA THR A 11 -15.24 -15.31 -3.69
C THR A 11 -13.98 -15.63 -4.50
N LEU A 12 -14.11 -16.32 -5.64
CA LEU A 12 -13.00 -16.63 -6.54
C LEU A 12 -12.29 -15.37 -7.04
N PHE A 13 -13.06 -14.36 -7.46
CA PHE A 13 -12.50 -13.06 -7.85
C PHE A 13 -11.69 -12.43 -6.73
N GLY A 14 -12.24 -12.39 -5.50
CA GLY A 14 -11.55 -11.84 -4.34
C GLY A 14 -10.24 -12.56 -4.00
N ILE A 15 -10.19 -13.88 -4.18
CA ILE A 15 -9.00 -14.70 -3.92
C ILE A 15 -7.92 -14.42 -4.98
N TYR A 16 -8.23 -14.58 -6.27
CA TYR A 16 -7.22 -14.45 -7.33
C TYR A 16 -6.73 -13.01 -7.47
N ALA A 17 -7.64 -12.04 -7.46
CA ALA A 17 -7.26 -10.63 -7.50
C ALA A 17 -6.49 -10.24 -6.23
N GLY A 18 -6.94 -10.71 -5.06
CA GLY A 18 -6.27 -10.47 -3.79
C GLY A 18 -4.84 -11.01 -3.75
N LEU A 19 -4.61 -12.25 -4.16
CA LEU A 19 -3.27 -12.85 -4.25
C LEU A 19 -2.35 -12.08 -5.19
N GLY A 20 -2.85 -11.72 -6.38
CA GLY A 20 -2.10 -10.90 -7.32
C GLY A 20 -1.68 -9.57 -6.70
N LEU A 21 -2.60 -8.87 -6.04
CA LEU A 21 -2.33 -7.59 -5.37
C LEU A 21 -1.35 -7.72 -4.20
N VAL A 22 -1.40 -8.80 -3.43
CA VAL A 22 -0.41 -9.04 -2.37
C VAL A 22 0.98 -9.22 -2.97
N ILE A 23 1.14 -10.10 -3.97
CA ILE A 23 2.45 -10.41 -4.56
C ILE A 23 3.03 -9.16 -5.25
N PHE A 24 2.29 -8.59 -6.20
CA PHE A 24 2.75 -7.47 -7.01
C PHE A 24 2.80 -6.17 -6.20
N GLY A 25 1.86 -5.96 -5.29
CA GLY A 25 1.81 -4.77 -4.44
C GLY A 25 2.94 -4.75 -3.40
N ILE A 26 3.25 -5.87 -2.74
CA ILE A 26 4.39 -5.93 -1.81
C ILE A 26 5.69 -5.73 -2.58
N ALA A 27 5.91 -6.45 -3.68
CA ALA A 27 7.11 -6.29 -4.51
C ALA A 27 7.28 -4.84 -4.99
N GLY A 28 6.22 -4.22 -5.50
CA GLY A 28 6.22 -2.82 -5.94
C GLY A 28 6.56 -1.85 -4.80
N ASN A 29 5.95 -2.01 -3.62
CA ASN A 29 6.24 -1.13 -2.48
C ASN A 29 7.67 -1.31 -1.93
N ILE A 30 8.26 -2.52 -1.98
CA ILE A 30 9.68 -2.73 -1.63
C ILE A 30 10.59 -1.95 -2.59
N ILE A 31 10.30 -2.01 -3.90
CA ILE A 31 11.05 -1.26 -4.90
C ILE A 31 10.88 0.26 -4.67
N ASN A 32 9.67 0.72 -4.32
CA ASN A 32 9.44 2.12 -3.96
C ASN A 32 10.28 2.58 -2.78
N ILE A 33 10.34 1.78 -1.71
CA ILE A 33 11.16 2.08 -0.54
C ILE A 33 12.61 2.26 -0.96
N TYR A 34 13.16 1.35 -1.76
CA TYR A 34 14.53 1.43 -2.26
C TYR A 34 14.76 2.68 -3.11
N LEU A 35 13.86 3.00 -4.05
CA LEU A 35 14.03 4.11 -4.99
C LEU A 35 13.79 5.49 -4.37
N LEU A 36 12.93 5.59 -3.36
CA LEU A 36 12.62 6.84 -2.66
C LEU A 36 13.60 7.13 -1.51
N TYR A 37 14.29 6.13 -0.99
CA TYR A 37 15.24 6.30 0.12
C TYR A 37 16.30 7.38 -0.14
N PRO A 38 16.95 7.46 -1.33
CA PRO A 38 17.94 8.52 -1.60
C PRO A 38 17.35 9.93 -1.62
N THR A 39 16.05 10.08 -1.89
CA THR A 39 15.36 11.37 -1.99
C THR A 39 14.52 11.71 -0.76
N ARG A 40 14.68 10.96 0.33
CA ARG A 40 13.93 11.16 1.59
C ARG A 40 14.21 12.49 2.31
N SER A 41 15.17 13.29 1.82
CA SER A 41 15.37 14.66 2.29
C SER A 41 14.25 15.60 1.82
N ILE A 42 13.53 15.23 0.75
CA ILE A 42 12.42 15.99 0.19
C ILE A 42 11.12 15.57 0.89
N PRO A 43 10.29 16.51 1.39
CA PRO A 43 9.17 16.18 2.28
C PRO A 43 8.16 15.20 1.67
N SER A 44 7.66 15.42 0.45
CA SER A 44 6.74 14.46 -0.18
C SER A 44 7.38 13.11 -0.48
N SER A 45 8.66 13.07 -0.92
CA SER A 45 9.37 11.81 -1.13
C SER A 45 9.52 11.02 0.17
N TYR A 46 9.78 11.70 1.29
CA TYR A 46 9.77 11.10 2.63
C TYR A 46 8.40 10.51 2.98
N LEU A 47 7.32 11.27 2.76
CA LEU A 47 5.97 10.81 3.06
C LEU A 47 5.56 9.61 2.19
N LEU A 48 5.87 9.61 0.89
CA LEU A 48 5.60 8.47 0.00
C LEU A 48 6.46 7.25 0.32
N PHE A 49 7.70 7.47 0.80
CA PHE A 49 8.56 6.41 1.34
C PHE A 49 7.91 5.74 2.55
N ILE A 50 7.44 6.52 3.53
CA ILE A 50 6.74 5.99 4.70
C ILE A 50 5.41 5.33 4.32
N ALA A 51 4.65 5.92 3.39
CA ALA A 51 3.42 5.33 2.87
C ALA A 51 3.67 3.93 2.28
N SER A 52 4.78 3.75 1.55
CA SER A 52 5.15 2.45 0.96
C SER A 52 5.40 1.38 2.02
N PHE A 53 5.98 1.75 3.17
CA PHE A 53 6.14 0.83 4.31
C PHE A 53 4.79 0.41 4.89
N PHE A 54 3.90 1.38 5.16
CA PHE A 54 2.57 1.07 5.67
C PHE A 54 1.71 0.32 4.66
N ASN A 55 1.87 0.54 3.35
CA ASN A 55 1.18 -0.23 2.31
C ASN A 55 1.56 -1.71 2.33
N ILE A 56 2.82 -2.05 2.58
CA ILE A 56 3.24 -3.45 2.74
C ILE A 56 2.49 -4.08 3.92
N ILE A 57 2.39 -3.36 5.05
CA ILE A 57 1.65 -3.85 6.21
C ILE A 57 0.16 -3.95 5.90
N THR A 58 -0.46 -2.97 5.23
CA THR A 58 -1.88 -3.01 4.82
C THR A 58 -2.16 -4.22 3.92
N LEU A 59 -1.31 -4.49 2.92
CA LEU A 59 -1.48 -5.63 2.01
C LEU A 59 -1.22 -6.97 2.72
N GLY A 60 -0.17 -7.04 3.53
CA GLY A 60 0.22 -8.25 4.26
C GLY A 60 -0.72 -8.60 5.41
N GLU A 61 -1.25 -7.62 6.12
CA GLU A 61 -2.13 -7.86 7.26
C GLU A 61 -3.61 -7.85 6.86
N ALA A 62 -4.09 -6.82 6.17
CA ALA A 62 -5.52 -6.72 5.89
C ALA A 62 -5.95 -7.59 4.70
N LEU A 63 -5.22 -7.52 3.57
CA LEU A 63 -5.62 -8.23 2.35
C LEU A 63 -5.26 -9.72 2.39
N LEU A 64 -4.04 -10.09 2.78
CA LEU A 64 -3.64 -11.50 2.83
C LEU A 64 -4.53 -12.31 3.77
N GLN A 65 -4.86 -11.78 4.95
CA GLN A 65 -5.79 -12.47 5.86
C GLN A 65 -7.19 -12.60 5.29
N ARG A 66 -7.65 -11.63 4.49
CA ARG A 66 -8.93 -11.74 3.79
C ARG A 66 -8.88 -12.86 2.76
N VAL A 67 -7.79 -12.98 2.01
CA VAL A 67 -7.57 -14.07 1.05
C VAL A 67 -7.51 -15.43 1.76
N LEU A 68 -6.78 -15.53 2.88
CA LEU A 68 -6.66 -16.76 3.67
C LEU A 68 -8.00 -17.20 4.26
N SER A 69 -8.76 -16.25 4.80
CA SER A 69 -10.08 -16.49 5.38
C SER A 69 -11.10 -16.90 4.31
N LEU A 70 -11.15 -16.20 3.17
CA LEU A 70 -12.11 -16.48 2.09
C LEU A 70 -11.78 -17.74 1.29
N GLY A 71 -10.49 -17.98 1.01
CA GLY A 71 -10.06 -19.07 0.11
C GLY A 71 -9.70 -20.37 0.78
N PHE A 72 -9.24 -20.32 2.02
CA PHE A 72 -8.69 -21.49 2.72
C PHE A 72 -9.40 -21.78 4.05
N SER A 73 -10.42 -20.97 4.40
CA SER A 73 -11.11 -21.04 5.69
C SER A 73 -10.14 -20.94 6.90
N VAL A 74 -8.97 -20.32 6.70
CA VAL A 74 -7.99 -20.09 7.76
C VAL A 74 -8.27 -18.72 8.36
N ASP A 75 -8.94 -18.71 9.52
CA ASP A 75 -9.21 -17.49 10.26
C ASP A 75 -8.74 -17.59 11.72
N GLY A 76 -7.49 -17.22 11.96
CA GLY A 76 -6.92 -17.13 13.30
C GLY A 76 -7.66 -16.16 14.23
N SER A 77 -8.49 -15.26 13.69
CA SER A 77 -9.26 -14.31 14.51
C SER A 77 -10.45 -14.98 15.20
N SER A 78 -10.86 -16.16 14.75
CA SER A 78 -11.91 -16.95 15.40
C SER A 78 -11.39 -17.80 16.59
N THR A 79 -10.07 -17.94 16.73
CA THR A 79 -9.44 -18.84 17.70
C THR A 79 -8.57 -18.12 18.73
N ILE A 80 -7.85 -17.07 18.33
CA ILE A 80 -6.88 -16.38 19.20
C ILE A 80 -7.38 -14.97 19.53
N MET A 81 -7.69 -14.70 20.80
CA MET A 81 -8.21 -13.41 21.27
C MET A 81 -7.27 -12.24 20.94
N ALA A 82 -5.96 -12.42 21.17
CA ALA A 82 -4.97 -11.42 20.85
C ALA A 82 -4.97 -11.06 19.36
N TRP A 83 -5.07 -12.08 18.50
CA TRP A 83 -5.14 -11.90 17.05
C TRP A 83 -6.44 -11.23 16.59
N CYS A 84 -7.57 -11.60 17.18
CA CYS A 84 -8.87 -10.96 16.94
C CYS A 84 -8.81 -9.45 17.18
N LYS A 85 -8.22 -9.03 18.31
CA LYS A 85 -8.06 -7.61 18.66
C LYS A 85 -7.02 -6.91 17.78
N SER A 86 -5.84 -7.50 17.61
CA SER A 86 -4.73 -6.88 16.88
C SER A 86 -5.05 -6.71 15.40
N ARG A 87 -5.73 -7.68 14.78
CA ARG A 87 -6.10 -7.66 13.35
C ARG A 87 -6.82 -6.38 12.97
N PHE A 88 -7.91 -6.07 13.66
CA PHE A 88 -8.70 -4.87 13.35
C PHE A 88 -7.92 -3.60 13.68
N PHE A 89 -7.31 -3.54 14.86
CA PHE A 89 -6.57 -2.35 15.29
C PHE A 89 -5.43 -2.01 14.34
N VAL A 90 -4.59 -2.99 13.99
CA VAL A 90 -3.46 -2.82 13.07
C VAL A 90 -4.01 -2.43 11.70
N SER A 91 -4.96 -3.19 11.14
CA SER A 91 -5.52 -2.94 9.81
C SER A 91 -6.06 -1.52 9.64
N PHE A 92 -6.89 -1.04 10.57
CA PHE A 92 -7.44 0.32 10.52
C PHE A 92 -6.33 1.37 10.69
N THR A 93 -5.42 1.17 11.63
CA THR A 93 -4.35 2.13 11.93
C THR A 93 -3.38 2.29 10.77
N VAL A 94 -2.84 1.20 10.23
CA VAL A 94 -1.85 1.26 9.14
C VAL A 94 -2.45 1.80 7.84
N THR A 95 -3.71 1.46 7.56
CA THR A 95 -4.46 1.99 6.41
C THR A 95 -4.60 3.51 6.49
N LEU A 96 -5.03 4.02 7.64
CA LEU A 96 -5.21 5.46 7.85
C LEU A 96 -3.89 6.23 7.85
N ILE A 97 -2.82 5.66 8.42
CA ILE A 97 -1.50 6.27 8.39
C ILE A 97 -0.99 6.35 6.94
N SER A 98 -1.14 5.28 6.15
CA SER A 98 -0.74 5.30 4.74
C SER A 98 -1.48 6.36 3.93
N LEU A 99 -2.82 6.39 4.04
CA LEU A 99 -3.63 7.42 3.36
C LEU A 99 -3.24 8.83 3.80
N THR A 100 -2.99 9.02 5.09
CA THR A 100 -2.57 10.32 5.63
C THR A 100 -1.20 10.73 5.08
N CYS A 101 -0.26 9.80 4.90
CA CYS A 101 1.01 10.10 4.24
C CYS A 101 0.80 10.65 2.82
N VAL A 102 -0.14 10.06 2.06
CA VAL A 102 -0.45 10.55 0.70
C VAL A 102 -1.15 11.90 0.74
N CYS A 103 -2.09 12.12 1.65
CA CYS A 103 -2.73 13.43 1.87
C CYS A 103 -1.71 14.51 2.25
N LEU A 104 -0.78 14.21 3.16
CA LEU A 104 0.28 15.14 3.52
C LEU A 104 1.23 15.39 2.34
N ALA A 105 1.50 14.37 1.52
CA ALA A 105 2.32 14.51 0.33
C ALA A 105 1.63 15.41 -0.72
N SER A 106 0.31 15.33 -0.88
CA SER A 106 -0.45 16.20 -1.77
C SER A 106 -0.50 17.65 -1.27
N VAL A 107 -0.69 17.85 0.04
CA VAL A 107 -0.58 19.18 0.67
C VAL A 107 0.82 19.77 0.47
N ASP A 108 1.88 18.98 0.64
CA ASP A 108 3.25 19.41 0.38
C ASP A 108 3.46 19.83 -1.08
N ARG A 109 2.95 19.04 -2.04
CA ARG A 109 3.01 19.41 -3.46
C ARG A 109 2.24 20.70 -3.77
N PHE A 110 1.10 20.92 -3.12
CA PHE A 110 0.39 22.19 -3.22
C PHE A 110 1.28 23.35 -2.74
N PHE A 111 1.91 23.24 -1.56
CA PHE A 111 2.79 24.29 -1.05
C PHE A 111 4.00 24.57 -1.95
N VAL A 112 4.65 23.54 -2.49
CA VAL A 112 5.79 23.69 -3.42
C VAL A 112 5.37 24.41 -4.71
N THR A 113 4.16 24.14 -5.21
CA THR A 113 3.66 24.72 -6.47
C THR A 113 3.07 26.12 -6.30
N CYS A 114 2.85 26.59 -5.07
CA CYS A 114 2.33 27.94 -4.80
C CYS A 114 3.27 29.05 -5.33
N ARG A 115 2.66 30.11 -5.88
CA ARG A 115 3.37 31.30 -6.36
C ARG A 115 4.00 32.14 -5.24
N SER A 116 3.40 32.15 -4.05
CA SER A 116 3.93 32.89 -2.91
C SER A 116 5.04 32.13 -2.19
N ALA A 117 6.16 32.82 -1.96
CA ALA A 117 7.35 32.27 -1.29
C ALA A 117 7.06 31.84 0.15
N VAL A 118 6.11 32.50 0.82
CA VAL A 118 5.70 32.17 2.20
C VAL A 118 5.14 30.76 2.26
N TRP A 119 4.26 30.40 1.32
CA TRP A 119 3.67 29.06 1.25
C TRP A 119 4.70 28.00 0.85
N ARG A 120 5.59 28.30 -0.11
CA ARG A 120 6.68 27.38 -0.47
C ARG A 120 7.60 27.08 0.71
N ASN A 121 7.89 28.07 1.55
CA ASN A 121 8.73 27.91 2.73
C ASN A 121 8.09 27.03 3.83
N ARG A 122 6.81 26.64 3.70
CA ARG A 122 6.17 25.66 4.59
C ARG A 122 6.48 24.21 4.19
N SER A 123 6.93 23.96 2.95
CA SER A 123 7.41 22.65 2.50
C SER A 123 8.79 22.36 3.06
N LYS A 124 8.83 21.98 4.35
CA LYS A 124 10.06 21.60 5.06
C LYS A 124 9.93 20.17 5.57
N LEU A 125 11.05 19.45 5.56
CA LEU A 125 11.08 18.06 6.00
C LEU A 125 10.66 17.93 7.48
N ILE A 126 11.06 18.89 8.31
CA ILE A 126 10.68 18.90 9.73
C ILE A 126 9.18 19.06 9.91
N THR A 127 8.52 19.90 9.11
CA THR A 127 7.08 20.09 9.14
C THR A 127 6.35 18.81 8.74
N ALA A 128 6.82 18.12 7.69
CA ALA A 128 6.25 16.82 7.29
C ALA A 128 6.41 15.74 8.37
N LYS A 129 7.58 15.67 9.02
CA LYS A 129 7.83 14.72 10.12
C LYS A 129 6.93 14.96 11.32
N ILE A 130 6.80 16.23 11.75
CA ILE A 130 5.95 16.60 12.88
C ILE A 130 4.48 16.34 12.55
N ALA A 131 4.02 16.76 11.37
CA ALA A 131 2.65 16.50 10.93
C ALA A 131 2.32 15.01 10.92
N LEU A 132 3.21 14.18 10.34
CA LEU A 132 3.04 12.72 10.35
C LEU A 132 3.02 12.15 11.76
N LEU A 133 3.94 12.57 12.64
CA LEU A 133 3.99 12.09 14.03
C LEU A 133 2.69 12.40 14.78
N ILE A 134 2.21 13.64 14.67
CA ILE A 134 0.93 14.06 15.28
C ILE A 134 -0.21 13.21 14.71
N SER A 135 -0.27 13.02 13.39
CA SER A 135 -1.29 12.18 12.76
C SER A 135 -1.22 10.73 13.24
N MET A 136 -0.03 10.14 13.37
CA MET A 136 0.13 8.77 13.87
C MET A 136 -0.38 8.63 15.30
N VAL A 137 -0.07 9.58 16.18
CA VAL A 137 -0.58 9.60 17.56
C VAL A 137 -2.10 9.70 17.58
N VAL A 138 -2.67 10.66 16.84
CA VAL A 138 -4.13 10.87 16.76
C VAL A 138 -4.85 9.64 16.21
N ILE A 139 -4.39 9.09 15.08
CA ILE A 139 -4.98 7.90 14.44
C ILE A 139 -4.91 6.70 15.38
N THR A 140 -3.77 6.50 16.04
CA THR A 140 -3.60 5.40 17.00
C THR A 140 -4.59 5.54 18.14
N SER A 141 -4.68 6.73 18.76
CA SER A 141 -5.61 7.01 19.86
C SER A 141 -7.06 6.79 19.48
N ILE A 142 -7.48 7.23 18.28
CA ILE A 142 -8.84 7.02 17.76
C ILE A 142 -9.17 5.53 17.62
N ASN A 143 -8.18 4.69 17.29
CA ASN A 143 -8.39 3.25 17.08
C ASN A 143 -8.22 2.41 18.35
N ILE A 144 -7.72 2.94 19.48
CA ILE A 144 -7.56 2.20 20.75
C ILE A 144 -8.85 1.46 21.18
N PRO A 145 -10.06 2.05 21.08
CA PRO A 145 -11.30 1.37 21.48
C PRO A 145 -11.55 0.03 20.74
N ILE A 146 -10.97 -0.17 19.55
CA ILE A 146 -11.03 -1.45 18.83
C ILE A 146 -10.41 -2.57 19.67
N LEU A 147 -9.30 -2.31 20.38
CA LEU A 147 -8.63 -3.31 21.23
C LEU A 147 -9.47 -3.66 22.47
N ILE A 148 -10.36 -2.76 22.89
CA ILE A 148 -11.20 -2.94 24.08
C ILE A 148 -12.48 -3.70 23.69
N TYR A 149 -13.19 -3.22 22.68
CA TYR A 149 -14.55 -3.67 22.35
C TYR A 149 -14.64 -4.82 21.36
N THR A 150 -13.51 -5.29 20.82
CA THR A 150 -13.50 -6.47 19.94
C THR A 150 -13.25 -7.73 20.76
N THR A 151 -14.09 -8.75 20.56
CA THR A 151 -13.95 -10.05 21.22
C THR A 151 -14.40 -11.19 20.31
N ILE A 152 -14.10 -12.42 20.69
CA ILE A 152 -14.62 -13.62 20.02
C ILE A 152 -16.02 -13.88 20.57
N THR A 153 -17.02 -13.91 19.68
CA THR A 153 -18.40 -14.29 20.01
C THR A 153 -18.73 -15.66 19.45
N GLU A 154 -19.49 -16.43 20.23
CA GLU A 154 -19.99 -17.74 19.85
C GLU A 154 -21.45 -17.61 19.43
N THR A 155 -21.81 -18.18 18.28
CA THR A 155 -23.20 -18.24 17.80
C THR A 155 -23.56 -19.69 17.51
N THR A 156 -24.58 -20.20 18.19
CA THR A 156 -25.11 -21.54 17.95
C THR A 156 -26.17 -21.47 16.86
N SER A 157 -25.98 -22.19 15.76
CA SER A 157 -27.00 -22.29 14.71
C SER A 157 -28.22 -23.07 15.20
N SER A 158 -29.34 -22.97 14.47
CA SER A 158 -30.53 -23.82 14.69
C SER A 158 -30.24 -25.31 14.57
N THR A 159 -29.14 -25.68 13.92
CA THR A 159 -28.64 -27.06 13.78
C THR A 159 -27.69 -27.49 14.91
N GLY A 160 -27.48 -26.65 15.92
CA GLY A 160 -26.58 -26.93 17.06
C GLY A 160 -25.08 -26.73 16.76
N VAL A 161 -24.73 -26.23 15.57
CA VAL A 161 -23.33 -25.96 15.19
C VAL A 161 -22.88 -24.66 15.83
N ILE A 162 -21.83 -24.72 16.65
CA ILE A 162 -21.21 -23.55 17.27
C ILE A 162 -20.26 -22.91 16.25
N THR A 163 -20.50 -21.65 15.93
CA THR A 163 -19.61 -20.84 15.09
C THR A 163 -18.99 -19.71 15.92
N ARG A 164 -17.65 -19.60 15.85
CA ARG A 164 -16.89 -18.54 16.50
C ARG A 164 -16.56 -17.45 15.49
N LYS A 165 -16.79 -16.19 15.85
CA LYS A 165 -16.43 -15.05 15.01
C LYS A 165 -15.84 -13.92 15.85
N CYS A 166 -14.88 -13.20 15.28
CA CYS A 166 -14.36 -11.98 15.88
C CYS A 166 -15.32 -10.81 15.57
N SER A 167 -15.88 -10.18 16.59
CA SER A 167 -16.86 -9.10 16.42
C SER A 167 -16.76 -8.05 17.51
N VAL A 168 -17.23 -6.84 17.19
CA VAL A 168 -17.39 -5.75 18.15
C VAL A 168 -18.67 -5.96 18.95
N ILE A 169 -18.57 -5.92 20.29
CA ILE A 169 -19.70 -6.18 21.19
C ILE A 169 -20.44 -4.93 21.67
N ASN A 170 -19.78 -3.78 21.73
CA ASN A 170 -20.42 -2.55 22.20
C ASN A 170 -21.23 -1.91 21.05
N PRO A 171 -22.56 -1.74 21.20
CA PRO A 171 -23.43 -1.27 20.12
C PRO A 171 -23.12 0.17 19.70
N ASP A 172 -22.81 1.06 20.65
CA ASP A 172 -22.46 2.45 20.36
C ASP A 172 -21.16 2.53 19.54
N PHE A 173 -20.19 1.68 19.88
CA PHE A 173 -18.95 1.57 19.13
C PHE A 173 -19.15 0.95 17.75
N VAL A 174 -20.10 0.02 17.57
CA VAL A 174 -20.49 -0.48 16.24
C VAL A 174 -21.04 0.65 15.37
N ILE A 175 -21.89 1.53 15.94
CA ILE A 175 -22.40 2.72 15.24
C ILE A 175 -21.21 3.63 14.86
N TYR A 176 -20.33 3.95 15.80
CA TYR A 176 -19.14 4.77 15.54
C TYR A 176 -18.24 4.16 14.46
N GLN A 177 -17.99 2.85 14.50
CA GLN A 177 -17.18 2.15 13.52
C GLN A 177 -17.79 2.22 12.11
N ASN A 178 -19.10 1.97 12.01
CA ASN A 178 -19.82 1.92 10.73
C ASN A 178 -20.01 3.30 10.10
N TRP A 179 -20.13 4.35 10.91
CA TRP A 179 -20.38 5.70 10.41
C TRP A 179 -19.16 6.59 10.35
N VAL A 180 -18.13 6.36 11.17
CA VAL A 180 -16.93 7.20 11.25
C VAL A 180 -15.70 6.46 10.76
N LEU A 181 -15.33 5.36 11.42
CA LEU A 181 -14.05 4.68 11.15
C LEU A 181 -13.98 4.06 9.75
N ARG A 182 -15.10 3.57 9.23
CA ARG A 182 -15.16 2.90 7.92
C ARG A 182 -15.37 3.85 6.73
N PRO A 183 -16.38 4.74 6.70
CA PRO A 183 -16.61 5.57 5.51
C PRO A 183 -15.91 6.93 5.56
N ILE A 184 -15.93 7.61 6.72
CA ILE A 184 -15.44 8.99 6.81
C ILE A 184 -13.91 9.02 6.79
N LEU A 185 -13.26 8.31 7.71
CA LEU A 185 -11.82 8.43 7.90
C LEU A 185 -10.96 7.92 6.72
N PRO A 186 -11.23 6.75 6.11
CA PRO A 186 -10.45 6.28 4.96
C PRO A 186 -11.07 6.66 3.61
N GLY A 187 -12.34 7.07 3.55
CA GLY A 187 -13.06 7.36 2.31
C GLY A 187 -13.23 8.86 2.06
N ILE A 188 -14.20 9.46 2.76
CA ILE A 188 -14.65 10.84 2.51
C ILE A 188 -13.54 11.86 2.81
N LEU A 189 -12.94 11.81 4.00
CA LEU A 189 -11.98 12.82 4.43
C LEU A 189 -10.72 12.84 3.55
N PRO A 190 -10.05 11.70 3.25
CA PRO A 190 -8.94 11.67 2.30
C PRO A 190 -9.38 12.08 0.90
N GLY A 191 -10.56 11.66 0.45
CA GLY A 191 -11.10 12.03 -0.86
C GLY A 191 -11.24 13.54 -1.04
N ILE A 192 -11.77 14.24 -0.02
CA ILE A 192 -11.89 15.71 -0.02
C ILE A 192 -10.50 16.37 -0.03
N ILE A 193 -9.59 15.94 0.86
CA ILE A 193 -8.26 16.52 0.96
C ILE A 193 -7.49 16.35 -0.36
N LEU A 194 -7.47 15.12 -0.91
CA LEU A 194 -6.79 14.81 -2.16
C LEU A 194 -7.43 15.52 -3.36
N GLY A 195 -8.76 15.61 -3.40
CA GLY A 195 -9.48 16.34 -4.45
C GLY A 195 -9.15 17.83 -4.46
N ILE A 196 -9.24 18.50 -3.31
CA ILE A 196 -8.93 19.94 -3.18
C ILE A 196 -7.45 20.20 -3.48
N THR A 197 -6.54 19.48 -2.81
CA THR A 197 -5.10 19.70 -2.97
C THR A 197 -4.61 19.32 -4.37
N GLY A 198 -5.16 18.27 -4.97
CA GLY A 198 -4.89 17.88 -6.35
C GLY A 198 -5.32 18.93 -7.35
N TRP A 199 -6.55 19.45 -7.22
CA TRP A 199 -7.05 20.52 -8.09
C TRP A 199 -6.23 21.81 -7.96
N LEU A 200 -5.92 22.24 -6.73
CA LEU A 200 -5.09 23.42 -6.49
C LEU A 200 -3.67 23.25 -7.04
N THR A 201 -3.06 22.08 -6.85
CA THR A 201 -1.73 21.76 -7.40
C THR A 201 -1.75 21.79 -8.92
N TYR A 202 -2.75 21.17 -9.55
CA TYR A 202 -2.91 21.20 -11.01
C TYR A 202 -3.04 22.63 -11.54
N ARG A 203 -3.91 23.46 -10.93
CA ARG A 203 -4.09 24.86 -11.30
C ARG A 203 -2.79 25.66 -11.17
N ASN A 204 -2.05 25.46 -10.09
CA ASN A 204 -0.76 26.12 -9.86
C ASN A 204 0.27 25.76 -10.92
N VAL A 205 0.38 24.48 -11.27
CA VAL A 205 1.30 23.99 -12.30
C VAL A 205 0.92 24.50 -13.69
N ALA A 206 -0.37 24.46 -14.04
CA ALA A 206 -0.87 24.94 -15.33
C ALA A 206 -0.66 26.45 -15.50
N SER A 207 -0.73 27.21 -14.40
CA SER A 207 -0.54 28.66 -14.39
C SER A 207 0.92 29.09 -14.20
N ALA A 208 1.86 28.16 -14.01
CA ALA A 208 3.27 28.49 -13.78
C ALA A 208 3.99 28.73 -15.12
N THR A 209 4.55 29.92 -15.30
CA THR A 209 5.48 30.20 -16.41
C THR A 209 6.79 29.42 -16.21
N GLY A 210 7.36 28.90 -17.31
CA GLY A 210 8.36 27.82 -17.33
C GLY A 210 9.61 27.97 -16.44
N HIS A 211 9.91 29.15 -15.91
CA HIS A 211 11.01 29.41 -14.99
C HIS A 211 10.80 28.86 -13.55
N GLN A 212 9.56 28.76 -13.05
CA GLN A 212 9.31 28.37 -11.66
C GLN A 212 9.43 26.86 -11.39
N LEU A 213 9.31 26.02 -12.43
CA LEU A 213 9.36 24.55 -12.32
C LEU A 213 10.62 23.97 -12.99
N ARG A 214 11.73 24.71 -13.05
CA ARG A 214 12.88 24.32 -13.89
C ARG A 214 13.57 23.02 -13.46
N ASP A 215 13.34 22.54 -12.23
CA ASP A 215 13.84 21.25 -11.78
C ASP A 215 12.96 20.09 -12.30
N THR A 216 13.51 19.33 -13.24
CA THR A 216 12.89 18.13 -13.82
C THR A 216 12.49 17.09 -12.76
N PHE A 217 13.22 17.04 -11.64
CA PHE A 217 12.90 16.16 -10.53
C PHE A 217 11.60 16.58 -9.83
N GLN A 218 11.44 17.87 -9.53
CA GLN A 218 10.22 18.40 -8.90
C GLN A 218 8.99 18.20 -9.81
N ARG A 219 9.14 18.40 -11.12
CA ARG A 219 8.06 18.12 -12.09
C ARG A 219 7.65 16.66 -12.07
N GLY A 220 8.62 15.74 -12.07
CA GLY A 220 8.35 14.30 -11.97
C GLY A 220 7.60 13.95 -10.68
N LEU A 221 8.03 14.49 -9.55
CA LEU A 221 7.40 14.23 -8.24
C LEU A 221 5.98 14.82 -8.13
N THR A 222 5.73 15.98 -8.74
CA THR A 222 4.37 16.54 -8.81
C THR A 222 3.47 15.71 -9.72
N SER A 223 3.98 15.26 -10.88
CA SER A 223 3.23 14.35 -11.76
C SER A 223 2.90 13.03 -11.09
N MET A 224 3.85 12.44 -10.33
CA MET A 224 3.62 11.25 -9.52
C MET A 224 2.45 11.43 -8.57
N VAL A 225 2.46 12.50 -7.77
CA VAL A 225 1.43 12.74 -6.75
C VAL A 225 0.07 13.03 -7.38
N LEU A 226 0.01 13.78 -8.48
CA LEU A 226 -1.25 14.04 -9.19
C LEU A 226 -1.86 12.76 -9.75
N LEU A 227 -1.07 11.89 -10.38
CA LEU A 227 -1.56 10.60 -10.87
C LEU A 227 -1.95 9.67 -9.72
N GLN A 228 -1.19 9.68 -8.63
CA GLN A 228 -1.51 8.93 -7.42
C GLN A 228 -2.86 9.36 -6.83
N ILE A 229 -3.17 10.66 -6.81
CA ILE A 229 -4.47 11.18 -6.36
C ILE A 229 -5.61 10.58 -7.18
N ILE A 230 -5.49 10.55 -8.51
CA ILE A 230 -6.52 10.00 -9.39
C ILE A 230 -6.74 8.51 -9.09
N VAL A 231 -5.65 7.75 -8.97
CA VAL A 231 -5.68 6.30 -8.71
C VAL A 231 -6.22 5.97 -7.31
N ILE A 232 -6.16 6.88 -6.36
CA ILE A 232 -6.75 6.71 -5.02
C ILE A 232 -8.21 7.15 -5.01
N VAL A 233 -8.53 8.35 -5.52
CA VAL A 233 -9.88 8.93 -5.44
C VAL A 233 -10.92 8.07 -6.16
N ILE A 234 -10.57 7.50 -7.33
CA ILE A 234 -11.49 6.67 -8.11
C ILE A 234 -11.96 5.43 -7.32
N PRO A 235 -11.07 4.61 -6.71
CA PRO A 235 -11.48 3.52 -5.81
C PRO A 235 -12.12 3.94 -4.48
N LEU A 236 -11.74 5.10 -3.92
CA LEU A 236 -12.26 5.55 -2.64
C LEU A 236 -13.76 5.87 -2.70
N ALA A 237 -14.24 6.43 -3.80
CA ALA A 237 -15.65 6.77 -3.98
C ALA A 237 -16.60 5.55 -3.86
N PRO A 238 -16.45 4.48 -4.67
CA PRO A 238 -17.33 3.31 -4.56
C PRO A 238 -17.16 2.57 -3.23
N PHE A 239 -15.95 2.58 -2.63
CA PHE A 239 -15.74 2.05 -1.28
C PHE A 239 -16.53 2.82 -0.22
N ALA A 240 -16.48 4.15 -0.24
CA ALA A 240 -17.20 5.00 0.70
C ALA A 240 -18.72 4.85 0.55
N ILE A 241 -19.22 4.82 -0.69
CA ILE A 241 -20.64 4.57 -0.99
C ILE A 241 -21.09 3.24 -0.40
N MET A 242 -20.36 2.15 -0.66
CA MET A 242 -20.72 0.83 -0.12
C MET A 242 -20.64 0.77 1.41
N SER A 243 -19.67 1.46 2.00
CA SER A 243 -19.50 1.52 3.46
C SER A 243 -20.64 2.26 4.17
N ILE A 244 -21.32 3.19 3.48
CA ILE A 244 -22.51 3.88 3.97
C ILE A 244 -23.78 3.07 3.66
N TYR A 245 -23.85 2.49 2.47
CA TYR A 245 -25.00 1.70 2.02
C TYR A 245 -25.28 0.48 2.91
N GLN A 246 -24.23 -0.24 3.32
CA GLN A 246 -24.37 -1.45 4.15
C GLN A 246 -25.09 -1.20 5.48
N PRO A 247 -24.66 -0.26 6.34
CA PRO A 247 -25.36 0.01 7.59
C PRO A 247 -26.75 0.64 7.36
N LEU A 248 -26.92 1.50 6.34
CA LEU A 248 -28.23 2.10 6.02
C LEU A 248 -29.30 1.07 5.68
N THR A 249 -28.92 -0.03 5.03
CA THR A 249 -29.84 -1.08 4.59
C THR A 249 -29.85 -2.29 5.52
N ALA A 250 -29.23 -2.20 6.70
CA ALA A 250 -29.08 -3.34 7.60
C ALA A 250 -30.43 -3.84 8.18
N SER A 251 -31.40 -2.94 8.39
CA SER A 251 -32.74 -3.26 8.90
C SER A 251 -33.74 -3.65 7.81
N VAL A 252 -33.38 -3.49 6.54
CA VAL A 252 -34.27 -3.80 5.41
C VAL A 252 -34.21 -5.30 5.14
N PRO A 253 -35.35 -6.02 5.07
CA PRO A 253 -35.36 -7.44 4.70
C PRO A 253 -34.83 -7.62 3.28
N LYS A 254 -33.82 -8.49 3.11
CA LYS A 254 -33.15 -8.75 1.82
C LYS A 254 -33.36 -10.19 1.40
N SER A 255 -33.67 -10.40 0.13
CA SER A 255 -33.67 -11.74 -0.47
C SER A 255 -32.24 -12.30 -0.51
N ALA A 256 -32.08 -13.63 -0.50
CA ALA A 256 -30.77 -14.28 -0.61
C ALA A 256 -30.00 -13.83 -1.87
N TYR A 257 -30.71 -13.56 -2.96
CA TYR A 257 -30.14 -13.02 -4.20
C TYR A 257 -29.55 -11.62 -4.01
N ARG A 258 -30.27 -10.72 -3.34
CA ARG A 258 -29.79 -9.36 -3.06
C ARG A 258 -28.57 -9.38 -2.14
N VAL A 259 -28.55 -10.23 -1.12
CA VAL A 259 -27.39 -10.38 -0.23
C VAL A 259 -26.16 -10.84 -1.01
N ALA A 260 -26.33 -11.77 -1.95
CA ALA A 260 -25.23 -12.23 -2.81
C ALA A 260 -24.68 -11.11 -3.70
N GLN A 261 -25.55 -10.28 -4.31
CA GLN A 261 -25.15 -9.13 -5.10
C GLN A 261 -24.41 -8.08 -4.27
N GLU A 262 -24.94 -7.70 -3.10
CA GLU A 262 -24.30 -6.74 -2.20
C GLU A 262 -22.92 -7.23 -1.72
N THR A 263 -22.79 -8.53 -1.47
CA THR A 263 -21.52 -9.16 -1.10
C THR A 263 -20.50 -9.09 -2.24
N LEU A 264 -20.93 -9.41 -3.48
CA LEU A 264 -20.09 -9.29 -4.67
C LEU A 264 -19.59 -7.86 -4.87
N VAL A 265 -20.50 -6.87 -4.82
CA VAL A 265 -20.15 -5.46 -4.98
C VAL A 265 -19.20 -5.02 -3.86
N SER A 266 -19.47 -5.41 -2.61
CA SER A 266 -18.56 -5.13 -1.49
C SER A 266 -17.17 -5.74 -1.69
N ASN A 267 -17.07 -6.96 -2.21
CA ASN A 267 -15.78 -7.59 -2.53
C ASN A 267 -15.04 -6.80 -3.62
N ILE A 268 -15.75 -6.41 -4.69
CA ILE A 268 -15.16 -5.61 -5.78
C ILE A 268 -14.65 -4.26 -5.25
N THR A 269 -15.45 -3.52 -4.49
CA THR A 269 -15.03 -2.21 -3.97
C THR A 269 -13.88 -2.31 -2.96
N ASN A 270 -13.83 -3.36 -2.15
CA ASN A 270 -12.67 -3.65 -1.30
C ASN A 270 -11.41 -3.93 -2.13
N ILE A 271 -11.50 -4.78 -3.15
CA ILE A 271 -10.36 -5.05 -4.04
C ILE A 271 -9.90 -3.78 -4.75
N LEU A 272 -10.82 -2.96 -5.26
CA LEU A 272 -10.49 -1.66 -5.85
C LEU A 272 -9.73 -0.76 -4.86
N LEU A 273 -10.15 -0.71 -3.60
CA LEU A 273 -9.44 0.03 -2.56
C LEU A 273 -8.00 -0.51 -2.39
N TYR A 274 -7.81 -1.83 -2.38
CA TYR A 274 -6.47 -2.41 -2.27
C TYR A 274 -5.57 -2.19 -3.49
N ILE A 275 -6.14 -2.03 -4.68
CA ILE A 275 -5.39 -1.60 -5.87
C ILE A 275 -4.67 -0.29 -5.59
N SER A 276 -5.29 0.64 -4.87
CA SER A 276 -4.68 1.94 -4.55
C SER A 276 -3.41 1.84 -3.69
N TYR A 277 -3.28 0.80 -2.86
CA TYR A 277 -2.06 0.54 -2.07
C TYR A 277 -1.00 -0.25 -2.84
N ALA A 278 -1.42 -1.05 -3.83
CA ALA A 278 -0.52 -1.84 -4.68
C ALA A 278 0.01 -1.03 -5.88
N SER A 279 -0.73 -0.03 -6.36
CA SER A 279 -0.48 0.67 -7.62
C SER A 279 0.68 1.67 -7.58
N ASN A 280 1.13 2.09 -6.40
CA ASN A 280 2.07 3.22 -6.23
C ASN A 280 3.31 3.10 -7.11
N PHE A 281 3.93 1.92 -7.13
CA PHE A 281 5.12 1.67 -7.94
C PHE A 281 4.86 1.88 -9.43
N TYR A 282 3.78 1.30 -9.94
CA TYR A 282 3.40 1.39 -11.35
C TYR A 282 3.07 2.84 -11.75
N VAL A 283 2.38 3.56 -10.88
CA VAL A 283 2.10 4.99 -11.06
C VAL A 283 3.40 5.80 -11.12
N TYR A 284 4.35 5.55 -10.21
CA TYR A 284 5.63 6.26 -10.17
C TYR A 284 6.51 5.95 -11.38
N LEU A 285 6.46 4.70 -11.85
CA LEU A 285 7.15 4.26 -13.05
C LEU A 285 6.60 4.94 -14.31
N ILE A 286 5.28 5.10 -14.44
CA ILE A 286 4.70 5.74 -15.63
C ILE A 286 4.91 7.26 -15.61
N SER A 287 4.78 7.89 -14.44
CA SER A 287 4.72 9.34 -14.29
C SER A 287 6.05 10.07 -14.36
N ALA A 288 7.13 9.52 -13.81
CA ALA A 288 8.40 10.24 -13.67
C ALA A 288 9.55 9.59 -14.47
N PRO A 289 10.08 10.28 -15.50
CA PRO A 289 11.25 9.80 -16.24
C PRO A 289 12.47 9.55 -15.36
N SER A 290 12.71 10.41 -14.35
CA SER A 290 13.81 10.27 -13.39
C SER A 290 13.67 8.99 -12.54
N TYR A 291 12.44 8.60 -12.21
CA TYR A 291 12.17 7.35 -11.49
C TYR A 291 12.42 6.13 -12.35
N ARG A 292 11.94 6.15 -13.60
CA ARG A 292 12.25 5.10 -14.59
C ARG A 292 13.74 4.91 -14.79
N GLN A 293 14.49 6.00 -14.91
CA GLN A 293 15.94 5.95 -15.09
C GLN A 293 16.62 5.29 -13.88
N LYS A 294 16.24 5.65 -12.65
CA LYS A 294 16.76 4.99 -11.43
C LYS A 294 16.39 3.51 -11.36
N PHE A 295 15.16 3.16 -11.71
CA PHE A 295 14.73 1.77 -11.78
C PHE A 295 15.52 0.96 -12.82
N LEU A 296 15.70 1.48 -14.04
CA LEU A 296 16.51 0.84 -15.08
C LEU A 296 17.99 0.73 -14.70
N GLN A 297 18.52 1.70 -13.94
CA GLN A 297 19.87 1.63 -13.41
C GLN A 297 20.06 0.47 -12.41
N LEU A 298 19.02 0.05 -11.69
CA LEU A 298 19.12 -1.14 -10.83
C LEU A 298 19.46 -2.39 -11.63
N PHE A 299 18.80 -2.58 -12.77
CA PHE A 299 19.10 -3.72 -13.64
C PHE A 299 20.45 -3.59 -14.33
N LYS A 300 20.87 -2.38 -14.73
CA LYS A 300 22.20 -2.15 -15.31
C LYS A 300 23.33 -2.39 -14.31
N CYS A 301 23.19 -1.95 -13.06
CA CYS A 301 24.18 -2.19 -12.01
C CYS A 301 24.22 -3.68 -11.61
N CYS A 302 23.07 -4.35 -11.51
CA CYS A 302 23.03 -5.79 -11.29
C CYS A 302 23.69 -6.55 -12.44
N TYR A 303 23.44 -6.15 -13.69
CA TYR A 303 24.05 -6.74 -14.87
C TYR A 303 25.58 -6.50 -14.92
N HIS A 304 26.04 -5.26 -14.67
CA HIS A 304 27.46 -4.94 -14.73
C HIS A 304 28.25 -5.57 -13.57
N ARG A 305 27.68 -5.62 -12.37
CA ARG A 305 28.29 -6.31 -11.21
C ARG A 305 28.38 -7.81 -11.43
N ASN A 306 27.37 -8.42 -12.04
CA ASN A 306 27.41 -9.85 -12.38
C ASN A 306 28.44 -10.15 -13.48
N HIS A 307 28.58 -9.25 -14.46
CA HIS A 307 29.59 -9.36 -15.52
C HIS A 307 31.02 -9.13 -15.01
N GLN A 308 31.23 -8.21 -14.07
CA GLN A 308 32.54 -8.02 -13.42
C GLN A 308 32.93 -9.20 -12.53
N ASN A 309 32.00 -9.76 -11.74
CA ASN A 309 32.26 -10.97 -10.96
C ASN A 309 32.59 -12.17 -11.85
N ASN A 310 31.92 -12.33 -12.99
CA ASN A 310 32.26 -13.37 -13.96
C ASN A 310 33.67 -13.17 -14.57
N ARG A 311 34.09 -11.93 -14.82
CA ARG A 311 35.45 -11.62 -15.31
C ARG A 311 36.56 -11.85 -14.27
N ILE A 312 36.28 -11.57 -13.00
CA ILE A 312 37.23 -11.86 -11.91
C ILE A 312 37.33 -13.37 -11.69
N GLY A 313 36.20 -14.09 -11.76
CA GLY A 313 36.16 -15.55 -11.70
C GLY A 313 36.94 -16.24 -12.82
N THR A 314 36.88 -15.74 -14.06
CA THR A 314 37.68 -16.29 -15.17
C THR A 314 39.16 -15.97 -15.04
N ARG A 315 39.56 -14.73 -14.69
CA ARG A 315 40.97 -14.39 -14.47
C ARG A 315 41.63 -15.21 -13.37
N THR A 316 40.90 -15.48 -12.28
CA THR A 316 41.43 -16.28 -11.16
C THR A 316 41.67 -17.74 -11.57
N LYS A 317 40.80 -18.31 -12.42
CA LYS A 317 40.99 -19.65 -12.99
C LYS A 317 42.18 -19.71 -13.95
N GLU A 318 42.32 -18.71 -14.81
CA GLU A 318 43.45 -18.58 -15.74
C GLU A 318 44.79 -18.48 -14.99
N GLN A 319 44.82 -17.70 -13.89
CA GLN A 319 46.01 -17.56 -13.06
C GLN A 319 46.37 -18.86 -12.31
N LEU A 320 45.36 -19.63 -11.87
CA LEU A 320 45.54 -20.94 -11.25
C LEU A 320 46.06 -21.98 -12.24
N GLU A 321 45.59 -21.98 -13.49
CA GLU A 321 46.13 -22.86 -14.54
C GLU A 321 47.58 -22.51 -14.90
N ILE A 322 47.91 -21.22 -15.04
CA ILE A 322 49.28 -20.77 -15.28
C ILE A 322 50.21 -21.20 -14.14
N ASN A 323 49.78 -21.03 -12.89
CA ASN A 323 50.55 -21.48 -11.73
C ASN A 323 50.73 -23.00 -11.71
N ARG A 324 49.69 -23.77 -12.08
CA ARG A 324 49.76 -25.23 -12.14
C ARG A 324 50.73 -25.72 -13.22
N LEU A 325 50.70 -25.12 -14.41
CA LEU A 325 51.63 -25.43 -15.52
C LEU A 325 53.08 -25.04 -15.20
N SER A 326 53.28 -23.95 -14.46
CA SER A 326 54.61 -23.54 -13.98
C SER A 326 55.20 -24.56 -12.99
N ILE A 327 54.37 -25.07 -12.07
CA ILE A 327 54.75 -26.11 -11.11
C ILE A 327 55.06 -27.44 -11.83
N GLU A 328 54.24 -27.88 -12.79
CA GLU A 328 54.52 -29.11 -13.57
C GLU A 328 55.86 -29.01 -14.33
N LYS A 329 56.15 -27.85 -14.95
CA LYS A 329 57.44 -27.64 -15.63
C LYS A 329 58.65 -27.63 -14.71
N GLN A 330 58.50 -27.25 -13.43
CA GLN A 330 59.58 -27.31 -12.45
C GLN A 330 59.83 -28.73 -11.90
N ILE A 331 58.82 -29.60 -11.94
CA ILE A 331 58.92 -30.96 -11.39
C ILE A 331 59.42 -31.97 -12.45
N LEU A 332 59.08 -31.79 -13.72
CA LEU A 332 59.45 -32.71 -14.81
C LEU A 332 60.96 -32.92 -15.07
N PRO A 333 61.89 -31.96 -14.87
CA PRO A 333 63.32 -32.22 -15.10
C PRO A 333 64.00 -33.02 -13.98
N ARG A 334 63.29 -33.45 -12.93
CA ARG A 334 63.85 -34.30 -11.86
C ARG A 334 63.67 -35.81 -12.04
N ILE A 335 63.00 -36.26 -13.11
CA ILE A 335 62.68 -37.68 -13.31
C ILE A 335 63.51 -38.31 -14.46
N SER A 336 64.33 -37.53 -15.17
CA SER A 336 65.11 -38.02 -16.32
C SER A 336 66.63 -38.15 -16.07
N ASN A 337 67.08 -38.32 -14.83
CA ASN A 337 68.46 -38.66 -14.49
C ASN A 337 68.53 -39.93 -13.66
#